data_AF-A0A351NYJ1-F1
#
_entry.id   AF-A0A351NYJ1-F1
#
_cell.length_a   1.000
_cell.length_b   1.000
_cell.length_c   1.000
_cell.angle_alpha   90.00
_cell.angle_beta   90.00
_cell.angle_gamma   90.00
#
_symmetry.space_group_name_H-M   'P 1'
#
loop_
_entity.id
_entity.type
_entity.pdbx_description
1 polymer ?
#
loop_
_entity_poly.entity_id
_entity_poly.type
_entity_poly.pdbx_seq_one_letter_code
_entity_poly.pdbx_strand_id
1 'polypeptide(L)'
;LVQNNANVNISEHYPLYARYIAERHAGGDMFPPTEQQYIEFLIESPGNVTYIEFRLDNRLIGCAVVDVFPNALSAIYTYFDPSLNKRSLGTFAILQQVLWAQQLNVSHVY
;
A
#
# COMPACT_ATOMS: atom_id res chain seq x y z
N LEU A 1 -12.31 -1.45 -4.09
CA LEU A 1 -12.56 -2.79 -3.50
C LEU A 1 -11.53 -2.94 -2.40
N VAL A 2 -11.99 -2.89 -1.16
CA VAL A 2 -11.16 -2.94 0.04
C VAL A 2 -11.08 -4.41 0.46
N GLN A 3 -9.88 -4.99 0.53
CA GLN A 3 -9.71 -6.38 0.93
C GLN A 3 -9.17 -6.47 2.37
N ASN A 4 -9.90 -7.15 3.26
CA ASN A 4 -9.41 -7.51 4.58
C ASN A 4 -8.33 -8.60 4.48
N ASN A 5 -7.39 -8.57 5.43
CA ASN A 5 -6.11 -9.28 5.63
C ASN A 5 -5.92 -10.75 5.13
N ALA A 6 -6.91 -11.44 4.56
CA ALA A 6 -6.82 -12.88 4.31
C ALA A 6 -6.23 -13.32 2.97
N ASN A 7 -5.93 -12.45 1.99
CA ASN A 7 -5.52 -12.90 0.63
C ASN A 7 -4.60 -11.93 -0.15
N VAL A 8 -3.62 -11.29 0.49
CA VAL A 8 -2.60 -10.57 -0.30
C VAL A 8 -1.78 -11.58 -1.10
N ASN A 9 -1.75 -11.44 -2.42
CA ASN A 9 -0.92 -12.29 -3.28
C ASN A 9 0.53 -11.81 -3.25
N ILE A 10 1.33 -12.37 -2.33
CA ILE A 10 2.75 -12.00 -2.14
C ILE A 10 3.53 -12.08 -3.46
N SER A 11 3.25 -13.07 -4.32
CA SER A 11 3.94 -13.23 -5.60
C SER A 11 3.71 -12.08 -6.59
N GLU A 12 2.63 -11.31 -6.46
CA GLU A 12 2.36 -10.12 -7.26
C GLU A 12 2.86 -8.85 -6.55
N HIS A 13 2.70 -8.78 -5.23
CA HIS A 13 2.99 -7.58 -4.45
C HIS A 13 4.48 -7.36 -4.20
N TYR A 14 5.22 -8.41 -3.79
CA TYR A 14 6.63 -8.26 -3.45
C TYR A 14 7.48 -7.76 -4.62
N PRO A 15 7.35 -8.29 -5.87
CA PRO A 15 8.11 -7.77 -7.00
C PRO A 15 7.83 -6.28 -7.30
N LEU A 16 6.60 -5.82 -7.05
CA LEU A 16 6.22 -4.41 -7.22
C LEU A 16 6.85 -3.54 -6.13
N TYR A 17 6.76 -3.98 -4.86
CA TYR A 17 7.38 -3.33 -3.73
C TYR A 17 8.91 -3.21 -3.91
N ALA A 18 9.57 -4.33 -4.24
CA ALA A 18 11.01 -4.37 -4.41
C ALA A 18 11.49 -3.40 -5.51
N ARG A 19 10.77 -3.35 -6.64
CA ARG A 19 11.06 -2.39 -7.72
C ARG A 19 10.87 -0.94 -7.26
N TYR A 20 9.78 -0.65 -6.56
CA TYR A 20 9.51 0.68 -6.02
C TYR A 20 10.63 1.14 -5.07
N ILE A 21 11.09 0.27 -4.16
CA ILE A 21 12.19 0.57 -3.24
C ILE A 21 13.50 0.77 -4.02
N ALA A 22 13.85 -0.12 -4.93
CA ALA A 22 15.09 -0.04 -5.70
C ALA A 22 15.16 1.22 -6.58
N GLU A 23 14.03 1.69 -7.14
CA GLU A 23 14.03 2.86 -8.03
C GLU A 23 13.85 4.19 -7.28
N ARG A 24 13.11 4.21 -6.16
CA ARG A 24 12.77 5.47 -5.48
C ARG A 24 13.39 5.65 -4.10
N HIS A 25 13.84 4.57 -3.48
CA HIS A 25 14.32 4.54 -2.08
C HIS A 25 15.62 3.76 -1.91
N ALA A 26 16.48 3.73 -2.95
CA ALA A 26 17.74 2.97 -2.94
C ALA A 26 18.74 3.39 -1.85
N GLY A 27 18.56 4.58 -1.26
CA GLY A 27 19.38 5.07 -0.15
C GLY A 27 18.73 4.97 1.23
N GLY A 28 17.55 4.34 1.34
CA GLY A 28 16.81 4.22 2.59
C GLY A 28 16.99 2.86 3.28
N ASP A 29 16.50 2.77 4.52
CA ASP A 29 16.66 1.59 5.39
C ASP A 29 15.99 0.31 4.85
N MET A 30 15.09 0.45 3.88
CA MET A 30 14.42 -0.67 3.22
C MET A 30 15.20 -1.22 2.01
N PHE A 31 16.36 -0.66 1.66
CA PHE A 31 17.19 -1.12 0.55
C PHE A 31 18.44 -1.90 1.03
N PRO A 32 18.82 -3.02 0.39
CA PRO A 32 18.08 -3.71 -0.67
C PRO A 32 16.82 -4.40 -0.11
N PRO A 33 15.69 -4.36 -0.84
CA PRO A 33 14.46 -4.97 -0.36
C PRO A 33 14.60 -6.49 -0.36
N THR A 34 14.13 -7.13 0.71
CA THR A 34 13.98 -8.58 0.80
C THR A 34 12.52 -8.96 1.02
N GLU A 35 12.13 -10.14 0.55
CA GLU A 35 10.76 -10.65 0.70
C GLU A 35 10.41 -10.83 2.18
N GLN A 36 11.37 -11.30 2.97
CA GLN A 36 11.20 -11.46 4.41
C GLN A 36 10.91 -10.13 5.10
N GLN A 37 11.70 -9.07 4.85
CA GLN A 37 11.41 -7.74 5.41
C GLN A 37 10.07 -7.19 4.95
N TYR A 38 9.67 -7.44 3.69
CA TYR A 38 8.35 -7.06 3.19
C TYR A 38 7.22 -7.75 3.97
N ILE A 39 7.34 -9.06 4.22
CA ILE A 39 6.36 -9.85 4.98
C ILE A 39 6.29 -9.34 6.41
N GLU A 40 7.44 -9.24 7.09
CA GLU A 40 7.53 -8.80 8.49
C GLU A 40 6.97 -7.38 8.66
N PHE A 41 7.26 -6.48 7.73
CA PHE A 41 6.83 -5.08 7.82
C PHE A 41 5.34 -4.88 7.46
N LEU A 42 4.89 -5.46 6.34
CA LEU A 42 3.59 -5.11 5.78
C LEU A 42 2.53 -6.18 5.98
N ILE A 43 2.89 -7.46 6.02
CA ILE A 43 1.93 -8.59 6.07
C ILE A 43 1.65 -9.03 7.50
N GLU A 44 2.69 -9.22 8.32
CA GLU A 44 2.58 -9.72 9.69
C GLU A 44 2.33 -8.61 10.73
N SER A 45 1.95 -7.41 10.27
CA SER A 45 1.68 -6.28 11.16
C SER A 45 0.51 -6.59 12.11
N PRO A 46 0.64 -6.32 13.43
CA PRO A 46 -0.33 -6.70 14.45
C PRO A 46 -1.64 -5.88 14.44
N GLY A 47 -1.85 -5.02 13.43
CA GLY A 47 -3.01 -4.14 13.30
C GLY A 47 -4.17 -4.73 12.49
N ASN A 48 -5.28 -3.97 12.45
CA ASN A 48 -6.37 -4.23 11.51
C ASN A 48 -6.00 -3.68 10.13
N VAL A 49 -5.00 -4.32 9.52
CA VAL A 49 -4.41 -3.88 8.26
C VAL A 49 -5.30 -4.23 7.09
N THR A 50 -5.44 -3.27 6.20
CA THR A 50 -6.20 -3.39 4.96
C THR A 50 -5.36 -2.89 3.78
N TYR A 51 -5.53 -3.54 2.64
CA TYR A 51 -4.78 -3.24 1.42
C TYR A 51 -5.73 -2.68 0.37
N ILE A 52 -5.41 -1.49 -0.13
CA ILE A 52 -6.11 -0.88 -1.26
C ILE A 52 -5.25 -1.11 -2.50
N GLU A 53 -5.61 -2.12 -3.30
CA GLU A 53 -4.95 -2.42 -4.55
C GLU A 53 -5.40 -1.47 -5.67
N PHE A 54 -4.42 -0.98 -6.44
CA PHE A 54 -4.66 -0.26 -7.68
C PHE A 54 -4.34 -1.20 -8.83
N ARG A 55 -5.33 -1.46 -9.68
CA ARG A 55 -5.18 -2.32 -10.85
C ARG A 55 -5.45 -1.57 -12.15
N LEU A 56 -4.67 -1.89 -13.18
CA LEU A 56 -4.88 -1.47 -14.56
C LEU A 56 -4.88 -2.73 -15.43
N ASP A 57 -5.96 -2.97 -16.15
CA ASP A 57 -6.13 -4.18 -16.98
C ASP A 57 -5.83 -5.47 -16.19
N ASN A 58 -6.36 -5.53 -14.96
CA ASN A 58 -6.17 -6.63 -13.99
C ASN A 58 -4.73 -6.82 -13.45
N ARG A 59 -3.76 -6.00 -13.87
CA ARG A 59 -2.40 -5.99 -13.32
C ARG A 59 -2.31 -5.08 -12.10
N LEU A 60 -1.71 -5.54 -11.00
CA LEU A 60 -1.38 -4.68 -9.86
C LEU A 60 -0.34 -3.63 -10.26
N ILE A 61 -0.69 -2.36 -10.05
CA ILE A 61 0.17 -1.21 -10.31
C ILE A 61 0.48 -0.40 -9.05
N GLY A 62 -0.14 -0.71 -7.92
CA GLY A 62 0.18 -0.11 -6.64
C GLY A 62 -0.71 -0.61 -5.52
N CYS A 63 -0.31 -0.30 -4.30
CA CYS A 63 -1.00 -0.68 -3.09
C CYS A 63 -0.79 0.39 -2.02
N ALA A 64 -1.87 0.78 -1.36
CA ALA A 64 -1.83 1.49 -0.08
C ALA A 64 -2.10 0.49 1.05
N VAL A 65 -1.22 0.45 2.04
CA VAL A 65 -1.35 -0.34 3.26
C VAL A 65 -1.85 0.57 4.36
N VAL A 66 -2.99 0.23 4.95
CA VAL A 66 -3.76 1.13 5.81
C VAL A 66 -4.18 0.40 7.08
N ASP A 67 -3.93 1.00 8.24
CA ASP A 67 -4.52 0.58 9.51
C ASP A 67 -5.90 1.22 9.70
N VAL A 68 -6.87 0.41 10.11
CA VAL A 68 -8.25 0.85 10.33
C VAL A 68 -8.55 0.95 11.82
N PHE A 69 -8.79 2.17 12.29
CA PHE A 69 -9.21 2.47 13.66
C PHE A 69 -10.71 2.85 13.70
N PRO A 70 -11.37 2.79 14.87
CA PRO A 70 -12.78 3.15 14.99
C PRO A 70 -13.15 4.56 14.51
N ASN A 71 -12.21 5.51 14.56
CA ASN A 71 -12.43 6.92 14.22
C ASN A 71 -11.44 7.48 13.19
N ALA A 72 -10.56 6.66 12.62
CA ALA A 72 -9.53 7.10 11.68
C ALA A 72 -9.01 5.98 10.78
N LEU A 73 -8.42 6.38 9.66
CA LEU A 73 -7.51 5.55 8.87
C LEU A 73 -6.07 6.05 9.08
N SER A 74 -5.11 5.13 9.10
CA SER A 74 -3.68 5.46 9.18
C SER A 74 -2.94 4.85 7.99
N ALA A 75 -2.40 5.69 7.12
CA ALA A 75 -1.59 5.29 5.98
C ALA A 75 -0.23 4.76 6.47
N ILE A 76 -0.06 3.43 6.48
CA ILE A 76 1.19 2.80 6.92
C ILE A 76 2.25 2.96 5.84
N TYR A 77 1.92 2.55 4.62
CA TYR A 77 2.87 2.58 3.51
C TYR A 77 2.17 2.60 2.16
N THR A 78 2.87 3.09 1.14
CA THR A 78 2.37 3.08 -0.24
C THR A 78 3.52 2.78 -1.19
N TYR A 79 3.31 1.79 -2.05
CA TYR A 79 4.23 1.40 -3.13
C TYR A 79 3.44 1.24 -4.43
N PHE A 80 4.10 1.53 -5.55
CA PHE A 80 3.47 1.52 -6.87
C PHE A 80 4.50 1.39 -7.97
N ASP A 81 4.02 1.15 -9.19
CA ASP A 81 4.85 0.98 -10.38
C ASP A 81 5.54 2.32 -10.72
N PRO A 82 6.87 2.45 -10.51
CA PRO A 82 7.58 3.70 -10.73
C PRO A 82 7.61 4.11 -12.22
N SER A 83 7.43 3.16 -13.14
CA SER A 83 7.33 3.43 -14.58
C SER A 83 6.06 4.21 -14.96
N LEU A 84 5.04 4.22 -14.10
CA LEU A 84 3.77 4.92 -14.29
C LEU A 84 3.74 6.30 -13.59
N ASN A 85 4.90 6.93 -13.40
CA ASN A 85 5.04 8.20 -12.68
C ASN A 85 4.10 9.34 -13.15
N LYS A 86 3.73 9.39 -14.43
CA LYS A 86 2.80 10.39 -15.00
C LYS A 86 1.36 10.29 -14.46
N ARG A 87 1.01 9.20 -13.76
CA ARG A 87 -0.33 8.98 -13.19
C ARG A 87 -0.49 9.49 -11.75
N SER A 88 0.58 9.96 -11.12
CA SER A 88 0.56 10.44 -9.72
C SER A 88 -0.02 9.42 -8.73
N LEU A 89 0.40 8.16 -8.84
CA LEU A 89 -0.17 7.05 -8.06
C LEU A 89 -0.06 7.23 -6.52
N GLY A 90 0.96 7.94 -6.04
CA GLY A 90 1.05 8.30 -4.61
C GLY A 90 -0.05 9.27 -4.16
N THR A 91 -0.34 10.32 -4.94
CA THR A 91 -1.46 11.23 -4.67
C THR A 91 -2.80 10.50 -4.78
N PHE A 92 -2.95 9.64 -5.80
CA PHE A 92 -4.13 8.81 -5.96
C PHE A 92 -4.37 7.92 -4.73
N ALA A 93 -3.32 7.34 -4.16
CA ALA A 93 -3.43 6.53 -2.95
C ALA A 93 -3.97 7.31 -1.74
N ILE A 94 -3.51 8.56 -1.55
CA ILE A 94 -4.01 9.44 -0.48
C ILE A 94 -5.49 9.76 -0.71
N LEU A 95 -5.87 10.14 -1.94
CA LEU A 95 -7.26 10.45 -2.27
C LEU A 95 -8.19 9.25 -2.08
N GLN A 96 -7.75 8.04 -2.40
CA GLN A 96 -8.54 6.84 -2.15
C GLN A 96 -8.75 6.57 -0.65
N GLN A 97 -7.77 6.84 0.19
CA GLN A 97 -7.92 6.72 1.65
C GLN A 97 -8.87 7.77 2.20
N VAL A 98 -8.81 9.01 1.72
CA VAL A 98 -9.78 10.07 2.08
C VAL A 98 -11.20 9.68 1.68
N LEU A 99 -11.40 9.20 0.46
CA LEU A 99 -12.71 8.74 -0.01
C LEU A 99 -13.21 7.55 0.82
N TRP A 100 -12.32 6.63 1.18
CA TRP A 100 -12.69 5.48 2.00
C TRP A 100 -13.05 5.89 3.44
N ALA A 101 -12.31 6.83 4.03
CA ALA A 101 -12.63 7.39 5.34
C ALA A 101 -14.03 8.03 5.36
N GLN A 102 -14.39 8.77 4.31
CA GLN A 102 -15.73 9.33 4.15
C GLN A 102 -16.79 8.24 4.09
N GLN A 103 -16.55 7.14 3.36
CA GLN A 103 -17.47 6.00 3.27
C GLN A 103 -17.66 5.29 4.62
N LEU A 104 -16.60 5.23 5.43
CA LEU A 104 -16.63 4.65 6.77
C LEU A 104 -17.18 5.62 7.84
N ASN A 105 -17.46 6.88 7.49
CA ASN A 105 -17.81 7.95 8.42
C ASN A 105 -16.78 8.16 9.54
N VAL A 106 -15.49 8.02 9.22
CA VAL A 106 -14.40 8.32 10.16
C VAL A 106 -13.84 9.72 9.91
N SER A 107 -13.39 10.38 10.99
CA SER A 107 -13.09 11.82 10.95
C SER A 107 -11.69 12.15 10.43
N HIS A 108 -10.78 11.18 10.40
CA HIS A 108 -9.36 11.42 10.14
C HIS A 108 -8.74 10.39 9.19
N VAL A 109 -7.80 10.88 8.39
CA VAL A 109 -6.81 10.08 7.67
C VAL A 109 -5.45 10.63 8.07
N TYR A 110 -4.59 9.79 8.63
CA TYR A 110 -3.22 10.11 9.02
C TYR A 110 -2.22 9.53 8.03
#